data_AF-A0A8B5WVP2-F1
#
_entry.id   AF-A0A8B5WVP2-F1
#
_cell.length_a   1.000
_cell.length_b   1.000
_cell.length_c   1.000
_cell.angle_alpha   90.00
_cell.angle_beta   90.00
_cell.angle_gamma   90.00
#
_symmetry.space_group_name_H-M   'P 1'
#
loop_
_entity.id
_entity.type
_entity.pdbx_description
1 polymer ?
#
loop_
_entity_poly.entity_id
_entity_poly.type
_entity_poly.pdbx_seq_one_letter_code
_entity_poly.pdbx_strand_id
1 'polypeptide(L)' 'MANVTLSIDDDLLKRAKKIAIDRDTSLNALVRGYVESLVAHERRRRQLQIEELDQLFKESTAIVGPVTWTRDELHER' A
#
# COMPACT_ATOMS: atom_id res chain seq x y z
N MET A 1 19.53 11.20 -4.58
CA MET A 1 18.63 10.37 -5.41
C MET A 1 19.17 8.95 -5.42
N ALA A 2 18.30 7.94 -5.32
CA ALA A 2 18.66 6.54 -5.47
C ALA A 2 18.40 6.09 -6.92
N ASN A 3 19.23 5.18 -7.43
CA ASN A 3 19.11 4.63 -8.77
C ASN A 3 18.64 3.17 -8.70
N VAL A 4 17.80 2.77 -9.65
CA VAL A 4 17.32 1.40 -9.79
C VAL A 4 17.58 0.97 -11.24
N THR A 5 18.19 -0.19 -11.41
CA THR A 5 18.36 -0.85 -12.72
C THR A 5 17.35 -1.98 -12.80
N LEU A 6 16.60 -2.03 -13.90
CA LEU A 6 15.58 -3.05 -14.13
C LEU A 6 15.83 -3.70 -15.49
N SER A 7 15.74 -5.03 -15.53
CA SER A 7 15.68 -5.79 -16.78
C SER A 7 14.22 -6.07 -17.11
N ILE A 8 13.81 -5.72 -18.33
CA ILE A 8 12.49 -6.04 -18.87
C ILE A 8 12.64 -6.57 -20.28
N ASP A 9 11.59 -7.24 -20.76
CA ASP A 9 11.51 -7.68 -22.15
C ASP A 9 11.66 -6.50 -23.13
N ASP A 10 12.40 -6.72 -24.21
CA ASP A 10 12.74 -5.68 -25.19
C ASP A 10 11.50 -5.16 -25.93
N ASP A 11 10.53 -6.01 -26.21
CA ASP A 11 9.30 -5.61 -26.88
C ASP A 11 8.43 -4.77 -25.94
N LEU A 12 8.36 -5.17 -24.66
CA LEU A 12 7.72 -4.35 -23.63
C LEU A 12 8.38 -2.98 -23.50
N LEU A 13 9.72 -2.91 -23.50
CA LEU A 13 10.46 -1.65 -23.43
C LEU A 13 10.12 -0.74 -24.62
N LYS A 14 10.05 -1.28 -25.84
CA LYS A 14 9.69 -0.52 -27.05
C LYS A 14 8.29 0.06 -26.93
N ARG A 15 7.31 -0.74 -26.54
CA ARG A 15 5.92 -0.28 -26.35
C ARG A 15 5.82 0.79 -25.27
N ALA A 16 6.51 0.60 -24.14
CA ALA A 16 6.51 1.57 -23.05
C ALA A 16 7.13 2.92 -23.46
N LYS A 17 8.23 2.90 -24.24
CA LYS A 17 8.82 4.11 -24.81
C LYS A 17 7.86 4.82 -25.78
N LYS A 18 7.15 4.07 -26.62
CA LYS A 18 6.13 4.66 -27.51
C LYS A 18 5.04 5.38 -26.71
N ILE A 19 4.51 4.74 -25.66
CA ILE A 19 3.52 5.36 -24.76
C ILE A 19 4.06 6.64 -24.11
N ALA A 20 5.33 6.64 -23.70
CA ALA A 20 5.96 7.82 -23.12
C ALA A 20 6.01 8.98 -24.12
N ILE A 21 6.40 8.71 -25.37
CA ILE A 21 6.42 9.70 -26.46
C ILE A 21 5.01 10.22 -26.73
N ASP A 22 4.02 9.33 -26.87
CA ASP A 22 2.62 9.67 -27.15
C ASP A 22 2.03 10.57 -26.03
N ARG A 23 2.59 10.51 -24.82
CA ARG A 23 2.19 11.31 -23.65
C ARG A 23 3.13 12.49 -23.36
N ASP A 24 4.02 12.83 -24.29
CA ASP A 24 5.03 13.89 -24.16
C ASP A 24 5.83 13.78 -22.84
N THR A 25 6.27 12.58 -22.51
CA THR A 25 7.00 12.28 -21.28
C THR A 25 8.10 11.24 -21.49
N SER A 26 8.85 10.94 -20.44
CA SER A 26 9.90 9.90 -20.47
C SER A 26 9.44 8.63 -19.76
N LEU A 27 10.01 7.49 -20.15
CA LEU A 27 9.76 6.22 -19.46
C LEU A 27 10.14 6.31 -17.98
N ASN A 28 11.25 6.98 -17.64
CA ASN A 28 11.65 7.19 -16.26
C ASN A 28 10.65 8.05 -15.48
N ALA A 29 10.03 9.05 -16.11
CA ALA A 29 8.97 9.83 -15.48
C ALA A 29 7.72 8.98 -15.23
N LEU A 30 7.33 8.13 -16.20
CA LEU A 30 6.22 7.18 -16.01
C LEU A 30 6.48 6.20 -14.85
N VAL A 31 7.67 5.59 -14.82
CA VAL A 31 8.05 4.64 -13.75
C VAL A 31 8.07 5.35 -12.40
N ARG A 32 8.66 6.55 -12.33
CA ARG A 32 8.67 7.36 -11.10
C ARG A 32 7.25 7.65 -10.61
N GLY A 33 6.39 8.15 -11.49
CA GLY A 33 5.00 8.46 -11.15
C GLY A 33 4.22 7.23 -10.72
N TYR A 34 4.47 6.07 -11.33
CA TYR A 34 3.85 4.81 -10.91
C TYR A 34 4.29 4.41 -9.50
N VAL A 35 5.59 4.48 -9.19
CA VAL A 35 6.11 4.14 -7.85
C VAL A 35 5.58 5.11 -6.79
N GLU A 36 5.54 6.41 -7.09
CA GLU A 36 4.96 7.43 -6.21
C GLU A 36 3.48 7.15 -5.93
N SER A 37 2.72 6.87 -6.98
CA SER A 37 1.31 6.49 -6.88
C SER A 37 1.13 5.24 -6.03
N LEU A 38 1.92 4.18 -6.26
CA LEU A 38 1.84 2.93 -5.52
C LEU A 38 2.03 3.17 -4.01
N VAL A 39 3.05 3.94 -3.63
CA VAL A 39 3.32 4.26 -2.23
C VAL A 39 2.20 5.12 -1.63
N ALA A 40 1.68 6.09 -2.38
CA ALA A 40 0.58 6.93 -1.92
C ALA A 40 -0.71 6.13 -1.69
N HIS A 41 -1.02 5.16 -2.56
CA HIS A 41 -2.18 4.28 -2.40
C HIS A 41 -2.06 3.41 -1.15
N GLU A 42 -0.89 2.81 -0.91
CA GLU A 42 -0.70 1.96 0.27
C GLU A 42 -0.78 2.76 1.57
N ARG A 43 -0.25 3.99 1.60
CA ARG A 43 -0.41 4.91 2.73
C ARG A 43 -1.87 5.26 2.98
N ARG A 44 -2.61 5.63 1.93
CA ARG A 44 -4.04 5.96 2.02
C ARG A 44 -4.84 4.77 2.53
N ARG A 45 -4.59 3.58 2.00
CA ARG A 45 -5.26 2.34 2.44
C ARG A 45 -5.03 2.10 3.93
N ARG A 46 -3.78 2.19 4.39
CA ARG A 46 -3.47 2.05 5.82
C ARG A 46 -4.19 3.10 6.67
N GLN A 47 -4.21 4.35 6.21
CA GLN A 47 -4.89 5.43 6.91
C GLN A 47 -6.40 5.18 7.04
N LEU A 48 -7.05 4.75 5.96
CA LEU A 48 -8.48 4.39 5.98
C LEU A 48 -8.77 3.24 6.95
N GLN A 49 -7.91 2.22 7.00
CA GLN A 49 -8.06 1.11 7.94
C GLN A 49 -7.95 1.57 9.41
N ILE A 50 -7.06 2.52 9.70
CA ILE A 50 -6.92 3.11 11.04
C ILE A 50 -8.17 3.92 11.38
N GLU A 51 -8.64 4.76 10.45
CA GLU A 51 -9.85 5.58 10.64
C GLU A 51 -11.10 4.74 10.87
N GLU A 52 -11.25 3.65 10.12
CA GLU A 52 -12.35 2.70 10.28
C GLU A 52 -12.30 2.01 11.65
N LEU A 53 -11.10 1.59 12.09
CA LEU A 53 -10.92 0.99 13.41
C LEU A 53 -11.20 1.97 14.54
N ASP A 54 -10.72 3.22 14.42
CA ASP A 54 -10.98 4.27 15.39
C ASP A 54 -12.48 4.61 15.48
N GLN A 55 -13.18 4.64 14.35
CA GLN A 55 -14.62 4.82 14.32
C GLN A 55 -15.34 3.66 15.00
N LEU A 56 -14.95 2.42 14.69
CA LEU A 56 -15.50 1.23 15.32
C LEU A 56 -15.31 1.28 16.85
N PHE A 57 -14.14 1.67 17.34
CA PHE A 57 -13.91 1.80 18.78
C PHE A 57 -14.73 2.91 19.43
N LYS A 58 -14.94 4.04 18.76
CA LYS A 58 -15.78 5.14 19.26
C LYS A 58 -17.26 4.75 19.34
N GLU A 59 -17.75 4.01 18.36
CA GLU A 59 -19.14 3.58 18.27
C GLU A 59 -19.42 2.29 19.05
N SER A 60 -18.37 1.55 19.42
CA SER A 60 -18.50 0.29 20.14
C SER A 60 -19.15 0.49 21.50
N THR A 61 -20.24 -0.24 21.73
CA THR A 61 -20.87 -0.40 23.04
C THR A 61 -20.36 -1.65 23.77
N ALA A 62 -19.32 -2.31 23.25
CA ALA A 62 -18.79 -3.52 23.84
C ALA A 62 -18.18 -3.23 25.21
N ILE A 63 -18.64 -3.95 26.23
CA ILE A 63 -18.10 -3.85 27.60
C ILE A 63 -17.12 -5.01 27.77
N VAL A 64 -15.84 -4.68 27.96
CA VAL A 64 -14.84 -5.66 28.36
C VAL A 64 -15.04 -5.92 29.86
N GLY A 65 -15.54 -7.11 30.19
CA GLY A 65 -15.66 -7.58 31.57
C GLY A 65 -14.29 -7.76 32.24
N PRO A 66 -14.25 -8.14 33.52
CA PRO A 66 -12.99 -8.43 34.21
C PRO A 66 -12.17 -9.46 33.42
N VAL A 67 -10.90 -9.14 33.18
CA VAL A 67 -9.95 -10.05 32.54
C VAL A 67 -9.62 -11.14 33.54
N THR A 68 -10.19 -12.34 33.35
CA THR A 68 -9.98 -13.50 34.24
C THR A 68 -9.05 -14.55 33.66
N TRP A 69 -8.59 -14.37 32.42
CA TRP A 69 -7.77 -15.31 31.68
C TRP A 69 -6.29 -14.96 31.77
N THR A 70 -5.44 -15.97 31.80
CA THR A 70 -3.98 -15.84 31.66
C THR A 70 -3.58 -15.95 30.18
N ARG A 71 -2.39 -15.47 29.82
CA ARG A 71 -1.91 -15.52 28.42
C ARG A 71 -1.83 -16.95 27.90
N ASP A 72 -1.44 -17.89 28.75
CA ASP A 72 -1.25 -19.29 28.36
C ASP A 72 -2.62 -19.98 28.13
N GLU A 73 -3.64 -19.64 28.91
CA GLU A 73 -5.04 -20.11 28.72
C GLU A 73 -5.67 -19.66 27.39
N LEU A 74 -5.26 -18.49 26.86
CA LEU A 74 -5.73 -18.01 25.55
C LEU A 74 -5.09 -18.74 24.36
N HIS A 75 -3.98 -19.44 24.58
CA HIS A 75 -3.22 -20.11 23.53
C HIS A 75 -3.47 -21.63 23.47
N GLU A 76 -4.15 -22.20 24.46
CA GLU A 76 -4.65 -23.57 24.40
C GLU A 76 -5.88 -23.64 23.48
N ARG A 77 -5.74 -24.40 22.40
CA ARG A 77 -6.83 -24.79 21.48
C ARG A 77 -7.08 -26.27 21.61
#